data_AF-A0A495JFX1-F1
#
_entry.id   AF-A0A495JFX1-F1
#
_cell.length_a   1.000
_cell.length_b   1.000
_cell.length_c   1.000
_cell.angle_alpha   90.00
_cell.angle_beta   90.00
_cell.angle_gamma   90.00
#
_symmetry.space_group_name_H-M   'P 1'
#
loop_
_entity.id
_entity.type
_entity.pdbx_description
1 polymer ?
#
loop_
_entity_poly.entity_id
_entity_poly.type
_entity_poly.pdbx_seq_one_letter_code
_entity_poly.pdbx_strand_id
1 'polypeptide(L)'
;MKPRQLFDKLADQVSALSTLGQAQETQGQIESSASIYRACIVLSVSALDAYMHEKAAEAFLIAIRQGASATNASIDSYLQIQSSLFNQTQLASSVRYRLSFKTLVTPQAIDKAIDASGSDARAVWRAIGEARGSRESRLRNMLDLQVDRRNQIAHEADWDPAQLAFRRISLDHVTDCTECITSVVHNLDACWI
;
A
#
# COMPACT_ATOMS: atom_id res chain seq x y z
N MET A 1 -3.32 7.49 -15.50
CA MET A 1 -2.05 6.80 -15.25
C MET A 1 -2.39 5.42 -14.72
N LYS A 2 -1.76 4.34 -15.19
CA LYS A 2 -2.04 3.00 -14.65
C LYS A 2 -1.57 2.90 -13.18
N PRO A 3 -2.20 2.11 -12.31
CA PRO A 3 -1.81 1.99 -10.90
C PRO A 3 -0.31 1.68 -10.75
N ARG A 4 0.21 0.79 -11.59
CA ARG A 4 1.62 0.43 -11.59
C ARG A 4 2.57 1.59 -11.89
N GLN A 5 2.26 2.39 -12.89
CA GLN A 5 3.06 3.56 -13.27
C GLN A 5 3.03 4.64 -12.19
N LEU A 6 1.92 4.78 -11.47
CA LEU A 6 1.83 5.65 -10.29
C LEU A 6 2.80 5.19 -9.21
N PHE A 7 2.78 3.90 -8.89
CA PHE A 7 3.66 3.31 -7.89
C PHE A 7 5.14 3.53 -8.22
N ASP A 8 5.56 3.19 -9.45
CA ASP A 8 6.96 3.33 -9.87
C ASP A 8 7.45 4.77 -9.71
N LYS A 9 6.63 5.75 -10.12
CA LYS A 9 6.94 7.17 -9.95
C LYS A 9 7.11 7.58 -8.48
N LEU A 10 6.30 7.04 -7.57
CA LEU A 10 6.41 7.32 -6.14
C LEU A 10 7.60 6.58 -5.51
N ALA A 11 7.90 5.36 -5.96
CA ALA A 11 9.06 4.59 -5.52
C ALA A 11 10.38 5.27 -5.94
N ASP A 12 10.44 5.85 -7.14
CA ASP A 12 11.60 6.63 -7.60
C ASP A 12 11.91 7.82 -6.66
N GLN A 13 10.87 8.47 -6.15
CA GLN A 13 11.03 9.56 -5.16
C GLN A 13 11.63 9.04 -3.85
N VAL A 14 11.20 7.87 -3.39
CA VAL A 14 11.77 7.23 -2.19
C VAL A 14 13.24 6.87 -2.44
N SER A 15 13.59 6.32 -3.60
CA SER A 15 14.97 5.97 -3.95
C SER A 15 15.89 7.20 -3.96
N ALA A 16 15.43 8.30 -4.56
CA ALA A 16 16.16 9.55 -4.56
C ALA A 16 16.36 10.09 -3.13
N LEU A 17 15.33 10.03 -2.30
CA LEU A 17 15.39 10.48 -0.91
C LEU A 17 16.31 9.60 -0.06
N SER A 18 16.28 8.28 -0.25
CA SER A 18 17.17 7.33 0.42
C SER A 18 18.64 7.58 0.09
N THR A 19 18.94 7.93 -1.17
CA THR A 19 20.29 8.29 -1.61
C THR A 19 20.79 9.57 -0.91
N LEU A 20 19.92 10.55 -0.72
CA LEU A 20 20.24 11.75 0.07
C LEU A 20 20.51 11.40 1.55
N GLY A 21 19.71 10.50 2.13
CA GLY A 21 19.92 10.01 3.50
C GLY A 21 21.27 9.34 3.68
N GLN A 22 21.64 8.46 2.76
CA GLN A 22 22.94 7.78 2.77
C GLN A 22 24.12 8.76 2.63
N ALA A 23 23.98 9.79 1.79
CA ALA A 23 25.00 10.83 1.65
C ALA A 23 25.19 11.62 2.95
N GLN A 24 24.10 11.97 3.64
CA GLN A 24 24.14 12.65 4.95
C GLN A 24 24.80 11.76 6.02
N GLU A 25 24.45 10.48 6.06
CA GLU A 25 25.04 9.51 7.00
C GLU A 25 26.56 9.38 6.78
N THR A 26 27.01 9.30 5.53
CA THR A 26 28.43 9.25 5.16
C THR A 26 29.19 10.50 5.58
N GLN A 27 28.53 11.66 5.61
CA GLN A 27 29.07 12.93 6.09
C GLN A 27 29.03 13.07 7.62
N GLY A 28 28.59 12.04 8.36
CA GLY A 28 28.45 12.06 9.81
C GLY A 28 27.20 12.80 10.33
N GLN A 29 26.27 13.16 9.44
CA GLN A 29 25.02 13.85 9.79
C GLN A 29 23.94 12.83 10.20
N ILE A 30 24.16 12.16 11.34
CA ILE A 30 23.36 11.01 11.79
C ILE A 30 21.89 11.38 12.05
N GLU A 31 21.62 12.52 12.69
CA GLU A 31 20.23 12.93 12.99
C GLU A 31 19.44 13.30 11.71
N SER A 32 20.13 13.95 10.76
CA SER A 32 19.55 14.35 9.48
C SER A 32 19.23 13.11 8.63
N SER A 33 20.20 12.20 8.48
CA SER A 33 19.99 10.92 7.78
C SER A 33 18.88 10.09 8.41
N ALA A 34 18.82 9.98 9.74
CA ALA A 34 17.74 9.27 10.42
C ALA A 34 16.36 9.89 10.15
N SER A 35 16.25 11.23 10.10
CA SER A 35 15.01 11.93 9.74
C SER A 35 14.59 11.64 8.30
N ILE A 36 15.56 11.59 7.38
CA ILE A 36 15.34 11.23 5.97
C ILE A 36 14.86 9.77 5.86
N TYR A 37 15.49 8.83 6.57
CA TYR A 37 15.08 7.43 6.57
C TYR A 37 13.66 7.22 7.10
N ARG A 38 13.23 7.98 8.12
CA ARG A 38 11.84 7.96 8.60
C ARG A 38 10.86 8.40 7.51
N ALA A 39 11.20 9.48 6.80
CA ALA A 39 10.40 9.96 5.67
C ALA A 39 10.33 8.91 4.55
N CYS A 40 11.43 8.20 4.24
CA CYS A 40 11.43 7.11 3.26
C CYS A 40 10.43 5.99 3.62
N ILE A 41 10.37 5.55 4.89
CA ILE A 41 9.42 4.52 5.33
C ILE A 41 7.98 5.01 5.15
N VAL A 42 7.67 6.24 5.59
CA VAL A 42 6.33 6.83 5.43
C VAL A 42 5.94 6.92 3.96
N LEU A 43 6.82 7.39 3.10
CA LEU A 43 6.56 7.54 1.67
C LEU A 43 6.43 6.19 0.96
N SER A 44 7.21 5.18 1.36
CA SER A 44 7.10 3.82 0.80
C SER A 44 5.72 3.22 1.06
N VAL A 45 5.25 3.26 2.31
CA VAL A 45 3.92 2.75 2.67
C VAL A 45 2.81 3.61 2.07
N SER A 46 3.03 4.91 1.92
CA SER A 46 2.09 5.81 1.22
C SER A 46 2.00 5.50 -0.28
N ALA A 47 3.11 5.08 -0.91
CA ALA A 47 3.11 4.65 -2.30
C ALA A 47 2.27 3.37 -2.50
N LEU A 48 2.31 2.43 -1.54
CA LEU A 48 1.39 1.28 -1.52
C LEU A 48 -0.07 1.73 -1.43
N ASP A 49 -0.39 2.66 -0.53
CA ASP A 49 -1.76 3.14 -0.33
C ASP A 49 -2.33 3.75 -1.63
N ALA A 50 -1.54 4.62 -2.26
CA ALA A 50 -1.88 5.27 -3.52
C ALA A 50 -2.04 4.26 -4.68
N TYR A 51 -1.16 3.26 -4.75
CA TYR A 51 -1.31 2.15 -5.69
C TYR A 51 -2.63 1.40 -5.45
N MET A 52 -2.92 1.05 -4.20
CA MET A 52 -4.10 0.27 -3.84
C MET A 52 -5.40 1.03 -4.10
N HIS A 53 -5.44 2.36 -3.93
CA HIS A 53 -6.60 3.16 -4.31
C HIS A 53 -6.89 3.08 -5.81
N GLU A 54 -5.89 3.26 -6.65
CA GLU A 54 -6.10 3.21 -8.10
C GLU A 54 -6.37 1.78 -8.59
N LYS A 55 -5.71 0.77 -8.00
CA LYS A 55 -5.93 -0.64 -8.33
C LYS A 55 -7.33 -1.11 -7.93
N ALA A 56 -7.79 -0.76 -6.72
CA ALA A 56 -9.15 -1.06 -6.27
C ALA A 56 -10.20 -0.34 -7.14
N ALA A 57 -9.96 0.92 -7.50
CA ALA A 57 -10.85 1.66 -8.37
C ALA A 57 -10.96 0.99 -9.76
N GLU A 58 -9.83 0.54 -10.32
CA GLU A 58 -9.82 -0.20 -11.58
C GLU A 58 -10.63 -1.51 -11.48
N ALA A 59 -10.34 -2.35 -10.48
CA ALA A 59 -11.04 -3.62 -10.26
C ALA A 59 -12.56 -3.42 -10.08
N PHE A 60 -12.97 -2.45 -9.27
CA PHE A 60 -14.39 -2.17 -9.04
C PHE A 60 -15.11 -1.69 -10.29
N LEU A 61 -14.48 -0.81 -11.08
CA LEU A 61 -15.09 -0.33 -12.32
C LEU A 61 -15.19 -1.43 -13.38
N ILE A 62 -14.23 -2.36 -13.44
CA ILE A 62 -14.30 -3.54 -14.30
C ILE A 62 -15.44 -4.45 -13.85
N ALA A 63 -15.48 -4.81 -12.57
CA ALA A 63 -16.51 -5.68 -12.01
C ALA A 63 -17.93 -5.12 -12.20
N ILE A 64 -18.14 -3.82 -11.96
CA ILE A 64 -19.44 -3.17 -12.17
C ILE A 64 -19.87 -3.25 -13.64
N ARG A 65 -18.94 -3.05 -14.58
CA ARG A 65 -19.22 -3.15 -16.02
C ARG A 65 -19.58 -4.57 -16.46
N GLN A 66 -19.04 -5.60 -15.82
CA GLN A 66 -19.39 -6.99 -16.09
C GLN A 66 -20.81 -7.34 -15.62
N GLY A 67 -21.38 -6.55 -14.70
CA GLY A 67 -22.81 -6.57 -14.40
C GLY A 67 -23.29 -7.69 -13.48
N ALA A 68 -22.38 -8.36 -12.75
CA ALA A 68 -22.77 -9.38 -11.77
C ALA A 68 -23.44 -8.72 -10.56
N SER A 69 -24.74 -8.93 -10.38
CA SER A 69 -25.55 -8.26 -9.35
C SER A 69 -25.01 -8.42 -7.92
N ALA A 70 -24.54 -9.62 -7.56
CA ALA A 70 -23.96 -9.87 -6.25
C ALA A 70 -22.64 -9.10 -6.03
N THR A 71 -21.78 -9.03 -7.05
CA THR A 71 -20.52 -8.27 -7.00
C THR A 71 -20.80 -6.77 -6.89
N ASN A 72 -21.74 -6.25 -7.65
CA ASN A 72 -22.13 -4.83 -7.56
C ASN A 72 -22.63 -4.48 -6.16
N ALA A 73 -23.47 -5.34 -5.56
CA ALA A 73 -23.94 -5.15 -4.19
C ALA A 73 -22.79 -5.18 -3.17
N SER A 74 -21.79 -6.04 -3.37
CA SER A 74 -20.58 -6.10 -2.54
C SER A 74 -19.77 -4.81 -2.61
N ILE A 75 -19.53 -4.30 -3.82
CA ILE A 75 -18.82 -3.03 -4.05
C ILE A 75 -19.60 -1.84 -3.47
N ASP A 76 -20.91 -1.79 -3.71
CA ASP A 76 -21.80 -0.75 -3.20
C ASP A 76 -21.77 -0.72 -1.66
N SER A 77 -21.83 -1.89 -1.02
CA SER A 77 -21.69 -2.01 0.43
C SER A 77 -20.30 -1.58 0.91
N TYR A 78 -19.23 -2.02 0.24
CA TYR A 78 -17.87 -1.66 0.63
C TYR A 78 -17.59 -0.16 0.55
N LEU A 79 -18.07 0.49 -0.52
CA LEU A 79 -17.91 1.92 -0.76
C LEU A 79 -18.99 2.77 -0.08
N GLN A 80 -20.10 2.16 0.33
CA GLN A 80 -21.33 2.82 0.80
C GLN A 80 -21.87 3.80 -0.24
N ILE A 81 -22.14 3.28 -1.45
CA ILE A 81 -22.75 4.00 -2.58
C ILE A 81 -23.83 3.13 -3.24
N GLN A 82 -24.52 3.69 -4.22
CA GLN A 82 -25.41 2.94 -5.13
C GLN A 82 -24.90 3.12 -6.56
N SER A 83 -24.06 2.19 -7.04
CA SER A 83 -23.38 2.30 -8.34
C SER A 83 -24.36 2.46 -9.51
N SER A 84 -25.56 1.90 -9.40
CA SER A 84 -26.63 1.97 -10.40
C SER A 84 -27.17 3.38 -10.64
N LEU A 85 -26.97 4.33 -9.72
CA LEU A 85 -27.45 5.71 -9.85
C LEU A 85 -26.50 6.61 -10.65
N PHE A 86 -25.32 6.12 -11.02
CA PHE A 86 -24.29 6.92 -11.67
C PHE A 86 -24.15 6.55 -13.14
N ASN A 87 -23.91 7.55 -14.00
CA ASN A 87 -23.32 7.27 -15.31
C ASN A 87 -21.84 6.89 -15.16
N GLN A 88 -21.21 6.39 -16.23
CA GLN A 88 -19.84 5.87 -16.16
C GLN A 88 -18.81 6.89 -15.65
N THR A 89 -18.92 8.15 -16.04
CA THR A 89 -17.99 9.21 -15.61
C THR A 89 -18.18 9.55 -14.13
N GLN A 90 -19.43 9.68 -13.68
CA GLN A 90 -19.76 9.94 -12.28
C GLN A 90 -19.37 8.76 -11.38
N LEU A 91 -19.53 7.54 -11.87
CA LEU A 91 -19.19 6.33 -11.13
C LEU A 91 -17.68 6.28 -10.83
N ALA A 92 -16.83 6.53 -11.84
CA ALA A 92 -15.39 6.51 -11.67
C ALA A 92 -14.89 7.55 -10.65
N SER A 93 -15.43 8.76 -10.68
CA SER A 93 -15.10 9.81 -9.70
C SER A 93 -15.62 9.46 -8.31
N SER A 94 -16.84 8.91 -8.21
CA SER A 94 -17.44 8.53 -6.93
C SER A 94 -16.69 7.37 -6.26
N VAL A 95 -16.30 6.34 -7.03
CA VAL A 95 -15.50 5.22 -6.53
C VAL A 95 -14.18 5.73 -5.94
N ARG A 96 -13.43 6.55 -6.68
CA ARG A 96 -12.16 7.13 -6.19
C ARG A 96 -12.36 7.99 -4.95
N TYR A 97 -13.39 8.84 -4.95
CA TYR A 97 -13.71 9.68 -3.79
C TYR A 97 -14.04 8.85 -2.55
N ARG A 98 -14.77 7.74 -2.69
CA ARG A 98 -15.08 6.88 -1.54
C ARG A 98 -13.87 6.09 -1.07
N LEU A 99 -13.00 5.68 -1.98
CA LEU A 99 -11.74 5.02 -1.66
C LEU A 99 -10.78 5.95 -0.91
N SER A 100 -10.77 7.26 -1.15
CA SER A 100 -9.87 8.19 -0.47
C SER A 100 -10.13 8.32 1.05
N PHE A 101 -11.27 7.85 1.55
CA PHE A 101 -11.55 7.78 2.99
C PHE A 101 -11.05 6.48 3.64
N LYS A 102 -10.49 5.55 2.86
CA LYS A 102 -10.01 4.25 3.34
C LYS A 102 -8.50 4.22 3.27
N THR A 103 -7.87 3.66 4.30
CA THR A 103 -6.45 3.30 4.26
C THR A 103 -6.33 1.84 3.85
N LEU A 104 -5.59 1.55 2.79
CA LEU A 104 -5.48 0.27 2.10
C LEU A 104 -4.06 -0.30 2.13
N VAL A 105 -3.37 -0.20 3.27
CA VAL A 105 -1.98 -0.66 3.40
C VAL A 105 -1.83 -1.96 4.19
N THR A 106 -2.78 -2.32 5.05
CA THR A 106 -2.72 -3.58 5.81
C THR A 106 -3.21 -4.75 4.96
N PRO A 107 -2.70 -5.98 5.15
CA PRO A 107 -3.21 -7.17 4.49
C PRO A 107 -4.73 -7.31 4.62
N GLN A 108 -5.30 -7.04 5.80
CA GLN A 108 -6.74 -7.12 6.03
C GLN A 108 -7.54 -6.06 5.25
N ALA A 109 -7.01 -4.84 5.10
CA ALA A 109 -7.67 -3.81 4.30
C ALA A 109 -7.61 -4.15 2.81
N ILE A 110 -6.49 -4.71 2.36
CA ILE A 110 -6.30 -5.22 1.00
C ILE A 110 -7.28 -6.38 0.73
N ASP A 111 -7.41 -7.34 1.64
CA ASP A 111 -8.36 -8.46 1.51
C ASP A 111 -9.78 -7.95 1.28
N LYS A 112 -10.24 -7.01 2.11
CA LYS A 112 -11.60 -6.45 2.00
C LYS A 112 -11.84 -5.79 0.64
N ALA A 113 -10.82 -5.14 0.07
CA ALA A 113 -10.93 -4.55 -1.26
C ALA A 113 -10.97 -5.63 -2.36
N ILE A 114 -10.14 -6.67 -2.27
CA ILE A 114 -10.13 -7.80 -3.20
C ILE A 114 -11.47 -8.53 -3.16
N ASP A 115 -11.94 -8.91 -1.98
CA ASP A 115 -13.20 -9.63 -1.80
C ASP A 115 -14.40 -8.80 -2.25
N ALA A 116 -14.38 -7.49 -2.00
CA ALA A 116 -15.41 -6.57 -2.50
C ALA A 116 -15.51 -6.59 -4.04
N SER A 117 -14.38 -6.75 -4.74
CA SER A 117 -14.36 -6.84 -6.21
C SER A 117 -14.92 -8.16 -6.76
N GLY A 118 -15.27 -9.12 -5.89
CA GLY A 118 -15.70 -10.47 -6.28
C GLY A 118 -14.55 -11.45 -6.53
N SER A 119 -13.31 -11.03 -6.29
CA SER A 119 -12.13 -11.90 -6.28
C SER A 119 -11.98 -12.62 -4.93
N ASP A 120 -11.10 -13.63 -4.84
CA ASP A 120 -10.77 -14.32 -3.59
C ASP A 120 -9.39 -13.86 -3.08
N ALA A 121 -9.38 -13.06 -2.00
CA ALA A 121 -8.14 -12.58 -1.40
C ALA A 121 -7.18 -13.70 -1.02
N ARG A 122 -7.68 -14.82 -0.50
CA ARG A 122 -6.85 -15.96 -0.11
C ARG A 122 -6.18 -16.61 -1.32
N ALA A 123 -6.89 -16.70 -2.45
CA ALA A 123 -6.32 -17.19 -3.70
C ALA A 123 -5.22 -16.23 -4.21
N VAL A 124 -5.47 -14.92 -4.18
CA VAL A 124 -4.48 -13.90 -4.57
C VAL A 124 -3.22 -14.03 -3.72
N TRP A 125 -3.32 -14.01 -2.39
CA TRP A 125 -2.16 -14.11 -1.52
C TRP A 125 -1.39 -15.43 -1.65
N ARG A 126 -2.10 -16.53 -1.92
CA ARG A 126 -1.46 -17.82 -2.23
C ARG A 126 -0.64 -17.74 -3.50
N ALA A 127 -1.19 -17.17 -4.57
CA ALA A 127 -0.47 -16.98 -5.84
C ALA A 127 0.78 -16.10 -5.66
N ILE A 128 0.67 -15.02 -4.87
CA ILE A 128 1.83 -14.18 -4.51
C ILE A 128 2.88 -15.01 -3.74
N GLY A 129 2.45 -15.82 -2.78
CA GLY A 129 3.32 -16.72 -2.02
C GLY A 129 4.10 -17.69 -2.91
N GLU A 130 3.38 -18.37 -3.80
CA GLU A 130 3.94 -19.32 -4.78
C GLU A 130 4.95 -18.64 -5.70
N ALA A 131 4.61 -17.47 -6.26
CA ALA A 131 5.51 -16.70 -7.12
C ALA A 131 6.82 -16.28 -6.42
N ARG A 132 6.79 -16.12 -5.09
CA ARG A 132 7.94 -15.72 -4.27
C ARG A 132 8.67 -16.90 -3.62
N GLY A 133 8.19 -18.13 -3.77
CA GLY A 133 8.70 -19.26 -2.99
C GLY A 133 8.56 -19.05 -1.47
N SER A 134 7.52 -18.32 -1.04
CA SER A 134 7.28 -17.96 0.36
C SER A 134 5.86 -18.35 0.79
N ARG A 135 5.65 -18.48 2.10
CA ARG A 135 4.29 -18.69 2.63
C ARG A 135 3.54 -17.36 2.64
N GLU A 136 2.26 -17.39 2.26
CA GLU A 136 1.35 -16.24 2.37
C GLU A 136 1.47 -15.55 3.74
N SER A 137 1.43 -16.31 4.83
CA SER A 137 1.49 -15.76 6.19
C SER A 137 2.76 -14.94 6.45
N ARG A 138 3.90 -15.36 5.90
CA ARG A 138 5.17 -14.64 6.03
C ARG A 138 5.10 -13.29 5.31
N LEU A 139 4.54 -13.27 4.10
CA LEU A 139 4.41 -12.04 3.32
C LEU A 139 3.49 -11.02 4.00
N ARG A 140 2.35 -11.50 4.51
CA ARG A 140 1.39 -10.68 5.25
C ARG A 140 2.01 -10.10 6.52
N ASN A 141 2.69 -10.94 7.30
CA ASN A 141 3.40 -10.49 8.50
C ASN A 141 4.49 -9.46 8.19
N MET A 142 5.25 -9.64 7.09
CA MET A 142 6.25 -8.66 6.67
C MET A 142 5.60 -7.33 6.33
N LEU A 143 4.48 -7.33 5.61
CA LEU A 143 3.75 -6.10 5.30
C LEU A 143 3.22 -5.42 6.56
N ASP A 144 2.63 -6.18 7.50
CA ASP A 144 2.15 -5.64 8.78
C ASP A 144 3.27 -4.95 9.56
N LEU A 145 4.47 -5.57 9.64
CA LEU A 145 5.62 -4.93 10.30
C LEU A 145 6.00 -3.58 9.68
N GLN A 146 5.92 -3.45 8.36
CA GLN A 146 6.21 -2.16 7.69
C GLN A 146 5.12 -1.12 7.94
N VAL A 147 3.85 -1.54 7.98
CA VAL A 147 2.73 -0.65 8.32
C VAL A 147 2.82 -0.18 9.76
N ASP A 148 3.13 -1.07 10.70
CA ASP A 148 3.33 -0.75 12.11
C ASP A 148 4.49 0.24 12.28
N ARG A 149 5.61 0.01 11.58
CA ARG A 149 6.74 0.94 11.59
C ARG A 149 6.35 2.32 11.06
N ARG A 150 5.56 2.38 9.98
CA ARG A 150 5.01 3.66 9.49
C ARG A 150 4.13 4.33 10.54
N ASN A 151 3.28 3.58 11.24
CA ASN A 151 2.38 4.13 12.25
C ASN A 151 3.15 4.68 13.45
N GLN A 152 4.21 4.00 13.90
CA GLN A 152 5.11 4.51 14.92
C GLN A 152 5.71 5.87 14.51
N ILE A 153 6.17 6.00 13.26
CA ILE A 153 6.74 7.25 12.76
C ILE A 153 5.68 8.34 12.64
N ALA A 154 4.55 8.04 12.00
CA ALA A 154 3.55 9.04 11.62
C ALA A 154 2.64 9.47 12.78
N HIS A 155 2.30 8.55 13.70
CA HIS A 155 1.35 8.82 14.79
C HIS A 155 2.02 8.94 16.15
N GLU A 156 3.15 8.27 16.39
CA GLU A 156 3.87 8.30 17.68
C GLU A 156 5.15 9.15 17.62
N ALA A 157 5.36 9.90 16.52
CA ALA A 157 6.58 10.67 16.26
C ALA A 157 7.88 9.84 16.35
N ASP A 158 7.77 8.52 16.17
CA ASP A 158 8.82 7.53 16.37
C ASP A 158 9.49 7.53 17.76
N TRP A 159 8.80 8.05 18.77
CA TRP A 159 9.32 8.15 20.13
C TRP A 159 9.24 6.82 20.89
N ASP A 160 10.35 6.36 21.46
CA ASP A 160 10.40 5.20 22.36
C ASP A 160 10.19 5.66 23.81
N PRO A 161 9.04 5.34 24.44
CA PRO A 161 8.76 5.75 25.80
C PRO A 161 9.60 5.01 26.85
N ALA A 162 10.16 3.83 26.53
CA ALA A 162 11.01 3.08 27.44
C ALA A 162 12.45 3.61 27.44
N GLN A 163 12.97 3.99 26.27
CA GLN A 163 14.32 4.53 26.13
C GLN A 163 14.38 6.06 26.27
N LEU A 164 13.24 6.76 26.24
CA LEU A 164 13.14 8.22 26.22
C LEU A 164 14.00 8.84 25.09
N ALA A 165 13.93 8.22 23.92
CA ALA A 165 14.67 8.62 22.73
C ALA A 165 13.87 8.24 21.47
N PHE A 166 14.27 8.76 20.31
CA PHE A 166 13.76 8.24 19.05
C PHE A 166 14.21 6.80 18.83
N ARG A 167 13.31 5.95 18.30
CA ARG A 167 13.68 4.59 17.89
C ARG A 167 14.77 4.65 16.82
N ARG A 168 15.72 3.70 16.90
CA ARG A 168 16.82 3.61 15.92
C ARG A 168 16.29 3.34 14.52
N ILE A 169 16.95 3.91 13.53
CA ILE A 169 16.67 3.70 12.11
C ILE A 169 17.98 3.78 11.34
N SER A 170 18.06 3.04 10.24
CA SER A 170 19.22 2.96 9.35
C SER A 170 18.74 2.71 7.92
N LEU A 171 19.66 2.75 6.96
CA LEU A 171 19.39 2.44 5.56
C LEU A 171 18.80 1.02 5.37
N ASP A 172 19.20 0.05 6.17
CA ASP A 172 18.67 -1.33 6.09
C ASP A 172 17.16 -1.37 6.31
N HIS A 173 16.65 -0.59 7.27
CA HIS A 173 15.20 -0.49 7.52
C HIS A 173 14.44 0.10 6.33
N VAL A 174 15.06 1.05 5.62
CA VAL A 174 14.48 1.63 4.39
C VAL A 174 14.48 0.59 3.27
N THR A 175 15.57 -0.15 3.13
CA THR A 175 15.73 -1.20 2.11
C THR A 175 14.71 -2.32 2.32
N ASP A 176 14.58 -2.83 3.55
CA ASP A 176 13.60 -3.85 3.91
C ASP A 176 12.17 -3.40 3.61
N CYS A 177 11.85 -2.14 3.92
CA CYS A 177 10.55 -1.56 3.66
C CYS A 177 10.28 -1.44 2.16
N THR A 178 11.20 -0.84 1.40
CA THR A 178 11.01 -0.63 -0.04
C THR A 178 10.91 -1.95 -0.78
N GLU A 179 11.76 -2.94 -0.47
CA GLU A 179 11.70 -4.28 -1.06
C GLU A 179 10.40 -5.01 -0.73
N CYS A 180 9.95 -4.94 0.53
CA CYS A 180 8.67 -5.52 0.93
C CYS A 180 7.50 -4.93 0.13
N ILE A 181 7.40 -3.59 0.10
CA ILE A 181 6.32 -2.87 -0.56
C ILE A 181 6.33 -3.08 -2.07
N THR A 182 7.48 -2.89 -2.71
CA THR A 182 7.62 -3.08 -4.15
C THR A 182 7.31 -4.52 -4.55
N SER A 183 7.76 -5.50 -3.78
CA SER A 183 7.37 -6.89 -4.05
C SER A 183 5.88 -7.16 -3.90
N VAL A 184 5.21 -6.62 -2.88
CA VAL A 184 3.74 -6.75 -2.74
C VAL A 184 3.03 -6.15 -3.95
N VAL A 185 3.39 -4.93 -4.36
CA VAL A 185 2.78 -4.25 -5.51
C VAL A 185 2.98 -5.01 -6.81
N HIS A 186 4.21 -5.49 -7.07
CA HIS A 186 4.53 -6.25 -8.29
C HIS A 186 3.63 -7.47 -8.45
N ASN A 187 3.42 -8.21 -7.37
CA ASN A 187 2.66 -9.45 -7.43
C ASN A 187 1.15 -9.19 -7.39
N LEU A 188 0.66 -8.17 -6.67
CA LEU A 188 -0.74 -7.75 -6.75
C LEU A 188 -1.12 -7.33 -8.17
N ASP A 189 -0.22 -6.65 -8.88
CA ASP A 189 -0.49 -6.22 -10.25
C ASP A 189 -0.68 -7.40 -11.21
N ALA A 190 0.03 -8.51 -10.96
CA ALA A 190 -0.06 -9.73 -11.74
C ALA A 190 -1.21 -10.66 -11.32
N CYS A 191 -1.57 -10.69 -10.03
CA CYS A 191 -2.49 -11.68 -9.46
C CYS A 191 -3.91 -11.16 -9.19
N TRP A 192 -4.13 -9.84 -9.15
CA TRP A 192 -5.45 -9.25 -8.88
C TRP A 192 -5.96 -8.44 -10.08
N ILE A 193 -6.96 -9.00 -10.77
CA ILE A 193 -7.77 -8.38 -11.84
C ILE A 193 -9.15 -9.04 -11.84
#